data_AF-T1IKI6-F1
#
_entry.id   AF-T1IKI6-F1
#
_cell.length_a   1.000
_cell.length_b   1.000
_cell.length_c   1.000
_cell.angle_alpha   90.00
_cell.angle_beta   90.00
_cell.angle_gamma   90.00
#
_symmetry.space_group_name_H-M   'P 1'
#
loop_
_entity.id
_entity.type
_entity.pdbx_description
1 polymer ?
#
loop_
_entity_poly.entity_id
_entity_poly.type
_entity_poly.pdbx_seq_one_letter_code
_entity_poly.pdbx_strand_id
1 'polypeptide(L)' 'MNFFFLLFTAAVLLEPCFTLEISRCDLAKGLIVRGIPKDKINDWICLAESESMRNTKTVKKEKPDGSWGYGIFQVII' A
#
# COMPACT_ATOMS: atom_id res chain seq x y z
N MET A 1 -23.78 -6.11 -33.58
CA MET A 1 -23.02 -7.20 -32.93
C MET A 1 -21.57 -6.83 -32.66
N ASN A 2 -20.88 -6.10 -33.55
CA ASN A 2 -19.48 -5.68 -33.33
C ASN A 2 -19.27 -4.56 -32.31
N PHE A 3 -20.15 -3.55 -32.28
CA PHE A 3 -19.96 -2.39 -31.39
C PHE A 3 -20.05 -2.76 -29.90
N PHE A 4 -21.01 -3.63 -29.54
CA PHE A 4 -21.13 -4.14 -28.18
C PHE A 4 -19.93 -4.97 -27.74
N PHE A 5 -19.34 -5.75 -28.66
CA PHE A 5 -18.13 -6.53 -28.41
C PHE A 5 -16.91 -5.63 -28.18
N LEU A 6 -16.81 -4.53 -28.93
CA LEU A 6 -15.75 -3.53 -28.76
C LEU A 6 -15.87 -2.76 -27.44
N LEU A 7 -17.09 -2.41 -27.03
CA LEU A 7 -17.31 -1.78 -25.72
C LEU A 7 -16.98 -2.73 -24.56
N PHE A 8 -17.35 -4.00 -24.68
CA PHE A 8 -17.07 -5.00 -23.65
C PHE A 8 -15.57 -5.27 -23.50
N THR A 9 -14.83 -5.37 -24.61
CA THR A 9 -13.37 -5.55 -24.60
C THR A 9 -12.62 -4.32 -24.07
N ALA A 10 -13.07 -3.10 -24.40
CA ALA A 10 -12.49 -1.88 -23.84
C ALA A 10 -12.70 -1.76 -22.32
N ALA A 11 -13.85 -2.19 -21.81
CA ALA A 11 -14.15 -2.20 -20.38
C ALA A 11 -13.27 -3.20 -19.60
N VAL A 12 -12.95 -4.36 -20.19
CA VAL A 12 -12.07 -5.38 -19.57
C VAL A 12 -10.61 -4.91 -19.50
N LEU A 13 -10.15 -4.06 -20.43
CA LEU A 13 -8.80 -3.50 -20.39
C LEU A 13 -8.66 -2.35 -19.37
N LEU A 14 -9.78 -1.80 -18.90
CA LEU A 14 -9.85 -0.84 -17.80
C LEU A 14 -10.04 -1.58 -16.48
N GLU A 15 -9.12 -2.47 -16.12
CA GLU A 15 -9.04 -2.90 -14.72
C GLU A 15 -8.44 -1.73 -13.92
N PRO A 16 -9.21 -1.06 -13.05
CA PRO A 16 -8.61 -0.12 -12.12
C PRO A 16 -7.67 -0.94 -11.22
N CYS A 17 -6.37 -0.70 -11.32
CA CYS A 17 -5.40 -1.20 -10.36
C CYS A 17 -5.73 -0.55 -9.01
N PHE A 18 -6.64 -1.16 -8.26
CA PHE A 18 -7.02 -0.66 -6.94
C PHE A 18 -5.87 -0.98 -5.99
N THR A 19 -5.07 0.02 -5.70
CA THR A 19 -4.04 -0.05 -4.67
C THR A 19 -4.75 -0.11 -3.31
N LEU A 20 -4.49 -1.14 -2.51
CA LEU A 20 -5.01 -1.23 -1.13
C LEU A 20 -4.19 -0.30 -0.22
N GLU A 21 -4.41 1.00 -0.39
CA GLU A 21 -3.82 2.06 0.41
C GLU A 21 -4.71 2.37 1.62
N ILE A 22 -4.13 2.27 2.82
CA ILE A 22 -4.80 2.66 4.06
C ILE A 22 -4.69 4.17 4.23
N SER A 23 -5.80 4.84 4.53
CA SER A 23 -5.82 6.30 4.74
C SER A 23 -4.90 6.70 5.91
N ARG A 24 -4.37 7.93 5.86
CA ARG A 24 -3.52 8.48 6.93
C ARG A 24 -4.21 8.40 8.31
N CYS A 25 -5.51 8.71 8.36
CA CYS A 25 -6.29 8.69 9.60
C CYS A 25 -6.56 7.27 10.10
N ASP A 26 -6.83 6.32 9.21
CA ASP A 26 -7.07 4.93 9.62
C ASP A 26 -5.77 4.26 10.07
N LEU A 27 -4.63 4.64 9.46
CA LEU A 27 -3.30 4.24 9.96
C LEU A 27 -3.06 4.80 11.36
N ALA A 28 -3.30 6.10 11.57
CA ALA A 28 -3.16 6.74 12.88
C ALA A 28 -4.01 6.03 13.95
N LYS A 29 -5.30 5.78 13.66
CA LYS A 29 -6.20 5.04 14.56
C LYS A 29 -5.67 3.64 14.85
N GLY A 30 -5.25 2.91 13.81
CA GLY A 30 -4.73 1.56 13.94
C GLY A 30 -3.46 1.48 14.79
N LEU A 31 -2.58 2.48 14.70
CA LEU A 31 -1.38 2.60 15.52
C LEU A 31 -1.71 2.91 16.98
N ILE A 32 -2.63 3.86 17.22
CA ILE A 32 -3.07 4.23 18.57
C ILE A 32 -3.72 3.03 19.29
N VAL A 33 -4.61 2.30 18.61
CA VAL A 33 -5.27 1.10 19.15
C VAL A 33 -4.25 0.01 19.51
N ARG A 34 -3.10 -0.04 18.82
CA ARG A 34 -1.99 -0.97 19.09
C ARG A 34 -1.00 -0.44 20.14
N GLY A 35 -1.31 0.67 20.80
CA GLY A 35 -0.51 1.18 21.92
C GLY A 35 0.68 2.06 21.51
N ILE A 36 0.75 2.51 20.25
CA ILE A 36 1.78 3.47 19.85
C ILE A 36 1.48 4.84 20.50
N PRO A 37 2.45 5.46 21.20
CA PRO A 37 2.28 6.77 21.81
C PRO A 37 1.87 7.85 20.80
N LYS A 38 0.96 8.74 21.18
CA LYS A 38 0.41 9.79 20.28
C LYS A 38 1.49 10.71 19.68
N ASP A 39 2.54 10.99 20.45
CA ASP A 39 3.70 11.79 20.04
C ASP A 39 4.55 11.10 18.96
N LYS A 40 4.43 9.78 18.78
CA LYS A 40 5.14 8.99 17.76
C LYS A 40 4.34 8.73 16.51
N ILE A 41 3.04 9.05 16.49
CA ILE A 41 2.16 8.71 15.38
C ILE A 41 2.60 9.35 14.07
N ASN A 42 3.08 10.59 14.11
CA ASN A 42 3.57 11.28 12.92
C ASN A 42 4.81 10.58 12.32
N ASP A 43 5.72 10.10 13.16
CA ASP A 43 6.93 9.38 12.73
C ASP A 43 6.55 8.06 12.03
N TRP A 44 5.66 7.28 12.63
CA TRP A 44 5.19 6.01 12.06
C TRP A 44 4.40 6.19 10.77
N ILE A 45 3.62 7.26 10.65
CA ILE A 45 2.93 7.59 9.40
C ILE A 45 3.93 8.00 8.32
N CYS A 46 4.93 8.83 8.67
CA CYS A 46 5.98 9.25 7.74
C CYS A 46 6.75 8.04 7.22
N LEU A 47 7.09 7.09 8.09
CA LEU A 47 7.73 5.83 7.73
C LEU A 47 6.87 5.01 6.75
N ALA A 48 5.58 4.81 7.05
CA ALA A 48 4.69 4.08 6.15
C ALA A 48 4.52 4.76 4.78
N GLU A 49 4.53 6.10 4.74
CA GLU A 49 4.44 6.87 3.50
C GLU A 49 5.73 6.76 2.67
N SER A 50 6.91 6.88 3.28
CA SER A 50 8.19 6.73 2.58
C SER A 50 8.42 5.32 2.08
N GLU A 51 8.08 4.32 2.90
CA GLU A 51 8.38 2.93 2.62
C GLU A 51 7.41 2.30 1.64
N SER A 52 6.12 2.62 1.72
CA SER A 52 5.11 1.89 0.95
C SER A 52 3.99 2.74 0.37
N MET A 53 4.03 4.07 0.55
CA MET A 53 2.89 4.96 0.30
C MET A 53 1.62 4.47 1.02
N ARG A 54 1.76 3.93 2.24
CA ARG A 54 0.66 3.32 3.02
C ARG A 54 -0.03 2.13 2.32
N ASN A 55 0.57 1.52 1.29
CA ASN A 55 0.06 0.28 0.71
C ASN A 55 0.50 -0.93 1.55
N THR A 56 -0.47 -1.74 1.96
CA THR A 56 -0.25 -2.92 2.83
C THR A 56 0.32 -4.14 2.11
N LYS A 57 0.31 -4.14 0.78
CA LYS A 57 0.77 -5.24 -0.08
C LYS A 57 2.07 -4.93 -0.82
N THR A 58 2.73 -3.82 -0.49
CA THR A 58 3.98 -3.43 -1.15
C THR A 58 5.06 -4.47 -0.91
N VAL A 59 5.67 -4.94 -1.99
CA VAL A 59 6.83 -5.83 -1.96
C VAL A 59 7.94 -5.13 -2.72
N LYS A 60 9.09 -4.90 -2.09
CA LYS A 60 10.26 -4.32 -2.74
C LYS A 60 11.45 -5.24 -2.53
N LYS A 61 12.26 -5.38 -3.57
CA LYS A 61 13.57 -5.99 -3.42
C LYS A 61 14.47 -5.00 -2.69
N GLU A 62 15.03 -5.43 -1.57
CA GLU A 62 15.82 -4.55 -0.72
C GLU A 62 17.31 -4.84 -0.91
N LYS A 63 18.07 -3.78 -1.18
CA LYS A 63 19.54 -3.67 -1.12
C LYS A 63 20.37 -4.79 -1.81
N PRO A 64 21.71 -4.66 -1.88
CA PRO A 64 22.57 -5.53 -2.69
C PRO A 64 22.60 -7.01 -2.28
N ASP A 65 22.17 -7.33 -1.05
CA ASP A 65 22.16 -8.69 -0.49
C ASP A 65 21.04 -9.58 -1.05
N GLY A 66 20.09 -9.00 -1.79
CA GLY A 66 19.02 -9.73 -2.46
C GLY A 66 17.82 -10.08 -1.57
N SER A 67 17.77 -9.54 -0.35
CA SER A 67 16.64 -9.66 0.56
C SER A 67 15.38 -8.94 0.03
N TRP A 68 14.23 -9.25 0.64
CA TRP A 68 12.95 -8.66 0.24
C TRP A 68 12.26 -8.01 1.44
N GLY A 69 11.77 -6.79 1.23
CA GLY A 69 10.94 -6.05 2.17
C GLY A 69 9.45 -6.24 1.88
N TYR A 70 8.66 -6.46 2.93
CA TYR A 70 7.24 -6.77 2.82
C TYR A 70 6.33 -5.82 3.60
N GLY A 71 5.21 -5.48 2.96
CA GLY A 71 4.07 -4.80 3.58
C GLY A 71 4.27 -3.31 3.83
N ILE A 72 3.44 -2.75 4.71
CA ILE A 72 3.39 -1.29 4.95
C ILE A 72 4.66 -0.73 5.60
N PHE A 73 5.43 -1.55 6.30
CA PHE A 73 6.67 -1.16 6.99
C PHE A 73 7.92 -1.81 6.43
N GLN A 74 7.82 -2.50 5.27
CA GLN A 74 8.95 -3.16 4.61
C GLN A 74 9.77 -4.04 5.58
N VAL A 75 9.10 -4.98 6.25
CA VAL A 75 9.77 -5.94 7.13
C VAL A 75 10.57 -6.92 6.28
N ILE A 76 11.86 -7.04 6.56
CA ILE A 76 12.82 -7.87 5.83
C ILE A 76 12.72 -9.32 6.29
N ILE A 77 12.71 -10.26 5.34
CA ILE A 77 12.74 -11.72 5.56
C ILE A 77 13.87 -12.32 4.73
#